data_AF-A0A6B3EWZ7-F1
#
_entry.id   AF-A0A6B3EWZ7-F1
#
_cell.length_a   1.000
_cell.length_b   1.000
_cell.length_c   1.000
_cell.angle_alpha   90.00
_cell.angle_beta   90.00
_cell.angle_gamma   90.00
#
_symmetry.space_group_name_H-M   'P 1'
#
loop_
_entity.id
_entity.type
_entity.pdbx_description
1 polymer ?
#
loop_
_entity_poly.entity_id
_entity_poly.type
_entity_poly.pdbx_seq_one_letter_code
_entity_poly.pdbx_strand_id
1 'polypeptide(L)'
;DAHVPHEYAPGERLRLQAYRAIAAATSEEDITAVREELTDRYGPLPEPVENLLLVAGLRLLARACGVGEIVLQGNNVRFAPLPELRESQELRLNR
;
A
#
# COMPACT_ATOMS: atom_id res chain seq x y z
N ASP A 1 -10.76 -2.77 -4.15
CA ASP A 1 -10.69 -3.94 -3.25
C ASP A 1 -9.25 -4.44 -3.23
N ALA A 2 -8.68 -4.73 -2.06
CA ALA A 2 -7.27 -5.06 -1.89
C ALA A 2 -7.13 -6.27 -0.97
N HIS A 3 -6.87 -7.44 -1.56
CA HIS A 3 -6.75 -8.71 -0.85
C HIS A 3 -6.01 -9.72 -1.72
N VAL A 4 -5.58 -10.85 -1.14
CA VAL A 4 -5.01 -11.99 -1.87
C VAL A 4 -6.13 -12.99 -2.17
N PRO A 5 -6.58 -13.13 -3.44
CA PRO A 5 -7.68 -14.03 -3.79
C PRO A 5 -7.35 -15.50 -3.55
N HIS A 6 -8.39 -16.30 -3.27
CA HIS A 6 -8.25 -17.75 -3.12
C HIS A 6 -7.73 -18.42 -4.40
N GLU A 7 -8.16 -17.98 -5.57
CA GLU A 7 -7.74 -18.58 -6.84
C GLU A 7 -6.25 -18.32 -7.15
N TYR A 8 -5.71 -17.20 -6.68
CA TYR A 8 -4.30 -16.84 -6.86
C TYR A 8 -3.39 -17.59 -5.88
N ALA A 9 -3.85 -17.75 -4.64
CA ALA A 9 -3.14 -18.52 -3.62
C ALA A 9 -4.13 -19.45 -2.89
N PRO A 10 -4.34 -20.70 -3.38
CA PRO A 10 -5.39 -21.59 -2.88
C PRO A 10 -5.17 -22.04 -1.43
N GLY A 11 -3.91 -22.15 -0.98
CA GLY A 11 -3.58 -22.48 0.41
C GLY A 11 -3.58 -21.27 1.34
N GLU A 12 -4.19 -21.39 2.52
CA GLU A 12 -4.14 -20.35 3.57
C GLU A 12 -2.72 -19.95 3.94
N ARG A 13 -1.83 -20.94 4.09
CA ARG A 13 -0.40 -20.72 4.35
C ARG A 13 0.26 -19.85 3.26
N LEU A 14 -0.10 -20.06 1.99
CA LEU A 14 0.44 -19.29 0.87
C LEU A 14 -0.09 -17.86 0.87
N ARG A 15 -1.39 -17.66 1.13
CA ARG A 15 -1.97 -16.31 1.30
C ARG A 15 -1.30 -15.55 2.43
N LEU A 16 -1.14 -16.17 3.59
CA LEU A 16 -0.45 -15.54 4.72
C LEU A 16 1.00 -15.21 4.40
N GLN A 17 1.69 -16.06 3.62
CA GLN A 17 3.04 -15.75 3.16
C GLN A 17 3.06 -14.54 2.23
N ALA A 18 2.15 -14.44 1.26
CA ALA A 18 2.02 -13.29 0.39
C ALA A 18 1.74 -12.00 1.19
N TYR A 19 0.79 -12.05 2.13
CA TYR A 19 0.52 -10.90 3.01
C TYR A 19 1.74 -10.48 3.83
N ARG A 20 2.51 -11.45 4.37
CA ARG A 20 3.73 -11.15 5.13
C ARG A 20 4.81 -10.53 4.27
N ALA A 21 5.01 -11.02 3.04
CA ALA A 21 5.96 -10.45 2.11
C ALA A 21 5.62 -8.99 1.79
N ILE A 22 4.36 -8.71 1.44
CA ILE A 22 3.88 -7.34 1.17
C ILE A 22 4.02 -6.44 2.40
N ALA A 23 3.66 -6.93 3.59
CA ALA A 23 3.73 -6.14 4.82
C ALA A 23 5.17 -5.85 5.30
N ALA A 24 6.13 -6.68 4.90
CA ALA A 24 7.54 -6.51 5.22
C ALA A 24 8.26 -5.50 4.32
N ALA A 25 7.66 -5.11 3.19
CA ALA A 25 8.26 -4.14 2.28
C ALA A 25 8.39 -2.76 2.94
N THR A 26 9.60 -2.21 2.91
CA THR A 26 9.97 -0.92 3.53
C THR A 26 10.53 0.10 2.54
N SER A 27 10.67 -0.29 1.28
CA SER A 27 11.18 0.53 0.17
C SER A 27 10.43 0.21 -1.14
N GLU A 28 10.60 1.06 -2.15
CA GLU A 28 10.05 0.80 -3.50
C GLU A 28 10.73 -0.42 -4.15
N GLU A 29 12.02 -0.62 -3.86
CA GLU A 29 12.79 -1.78 -4.26
C GLU A 29 12.22 -3.06 -3.63
N ASP A 30 11.85 -3.04 -2.34
CA ASP A 30 11.21 -4.19 -1.69
C ASP A 30 9.85 -4.51 -2.35
N ILE A 31 9.04 -3.51 -2.68
CA ILE A 31 7.75 -3.72 -3.36
C ILE A 31 7.97 -4.37 -4.72
N THR A 32 9.00 -3.94 -5.45
CA THR A 32 9.37 -4.52 -6.74
C THR A 32 9.83 -5.96 -6.58
N ALA A 33 10.68 -6.25 -5.60
CA ALA A 33 11.12 -7.61 -5.30
C ALA A 33 9.96 -8.53 -4.89
N VAL A 34 9.03 -8.04 -4.07
CA VAL A 34 7.83 -8.79 -3.68
C VAL A 34 6.95 -9.05 -4.90
N ARG A 35 6.76 -8.06 -5.78
CA ARG A 35 6.01 -8.21 -7.04
C ARG A 35 6.61 -9.34 -7.90
N GLU A 36 7.92 -9.35 -8.08
CA GLU A 36 8.64 -10.39 -8.83
C GLU A 36 8.51 -11.76 -8.16
N GLU A 37 8.70 -11.85 -6.84
CA GLU A 37 8.55 -13.10 -6.08
C GLU A 37 7.13 -13.67 -6.20
N LEU A 38 6.10 -12.83 -6.02
CA LEU A 38 4.71 -13.26 -6.15
C LEU A 38 4.42 -13.73 -7.57
N THR A 39 4.96 -13.03 -8.58
CA THR A 39 4.76 -13.40 -9.99
C THR A 39 5.42 -14.73 -10.34
N ASP A 40 6.67 -14.93 -9.89
CA ASP A 40 7.42 -16.17 -10.11
C ASP A 40 6.72 -17.38 -9.45
N ARG A 41 6.18 -17.19 -8.25
CA ARG A 41 5.61 -18.27 -7.44
C ARG A 41 4.16 -18.62 -7.78
N TYR A 42 3.36 -17.62 -8.16
CA TYR A 42 1.91 -17.75 -8.29
C TYR A 42 1.39 -17.37 -9.69
N GLY A 43 2.25 -16.87 -10.56
CA GLY A 43 1.88 -16.38 -11.89
C GLY A 43 1.43 -14.92 -11.89
N PRO A 44 0.77 -14.45 -12.95
CA PRO A 44 0.39 -13.04 -13.10
C PRO A 44 -0.45 -12.52 -11.93
N LEU A 45 -0.09 -11.35 -11.42
CA LEU A 45 -0.77 -10.70 -10.31
C LEU A 45 -2.20 -10.29 -10.71
N PRO A 46 -3.23 -10.73 -9.97
CA PRO A 46 -4.59 -10.24 -10.18
C PRO A 46 -4.74 -8.83 -9.59
N GLU A 47 -5.72 -8.09 -10.08
CA GLU A 47 -5.98 -6.69 -9.67
C GLU A 47 -6.09 -6.49 -8.14
N PRO A 48 -6.72 -7.37 -7.34
CA PRO A 48 -6.77 -7.19 -5.89
C PRO A 48 -5.38 -7.26 -5.21
N VAL A 49 -4.42 -8.00 -5.79
CA VAL A 49 -3.06 -8.09 -5.27
C VAL A 49 -2.22 -6.90 -5.74
N GLU A 50 -2.43 -6.43 -6.97
CA GLU A 50 -1.88 -5.16 -7.44
C GLU A 50 -2.27 -4.01 -6.52
N ASN A 51 -3.55 -3.96 -6.13
CA ASN A 51 -4.05 -2.96 -5.18
C ASN A 51 -3.39 -3.08 -3.80
N LEU A 52 -3.04 -4.28 -3.32
CA LEU A 52 -2.27 -4.43 -2.08
C LEU A 52 -0.87 -3.85 -2.18
N LEU A 53 -0.18 -4.06 -3.31
CA LEU A 53 1.13 -3.48 -3.56
C LEU A 53 1.05 -1.95 -3.64
N LEU A 54 0.01 -1.41 -4.28
CA LEU A 54 -0.25 0.04 -4.30
C LEU A 54 -0.51 0.61 -2.90
N VAL A 55 -1.29 -0.10 -2.06
CA VAL A 55 -1.51 0.29 -0.67
C VAL A 55 -0.21 0.25 0.13
N ALA A 56 0.66 -0.74 -0.10
CA ALA A 56 1.99 -0.76 0.52
C ALA A 56 2.82 0.46 0.12
N GLY A 57 2.86 0.80 -1.17
CA GLY A 57 3.56 1.99 -1.68
C GLY A 57 3.00 3.30 -1.09
N LEU A 58 1.67 3.43 -1.03
CA LEU A 58 1.01 4.57 -0.39
C LEU A 58 1.43 4.70 1.09
N ARG A 59 1.55 3.59 1.82
CA ARG A 59 2.00 3.61 3.22
C ARG A 59 3.46 4.04 3.35
N LEU A 60 4.33 3.68 2.41
CA LEU A 60 5.73 4.14 2.39
C LEU A 60 5.78 5.66 2.18
N LEU A 61 5.07 6.17 1.19
CA LEU A 61 4.99 7.60 0.91
C LEU A 61 4.41 8.37 2.10
N ALA A 62 3.31 7.87 2.68
CA ALA A 62 2.67 8.49 3.85
C ALA A 62 3.67 8.62 5.01
N ARG A 63 4.42 7.55 5.32
CA ARG A 63 5.44 7.55 6.36
C ARG A 63 6.56 8.55 6.06
N ALA A 64 7.05 8.62 4.83
CA ALA A 64 8.07 9.58 4.42
C ALA A 64 7.60 11.04 4.59
N CYS A 65 6.30 11.28 4.46
CA CYS A 65 5.66 12.56 4.71
C CYS A 65 5.23 12.79 6.17
N GLY A 66 5.53 11.87 7.10
CA GLY A 66 5.09 11.97 8.51
C GLY A 66 3.60 11.72 8.74
N VAL A 67 2.88 11.19 7.75
CA VAL A 67 1.47 10.79 7.86
C VAL A 67 1.39 9.35 8.37
N GLY A 68 0.72 9.17 9.51
CA GLY A 68 0.53 7.86 10.15
C GLY A 68 -0.77 7.15 9.77
N GLU A 69 -1.75 7.89 9.29
CA GLU A 69 -3.12 7.46 9.09
C GLU A 69 -3.72 8.09 7.83
N ILE A 70 -4.38 7.27 7.02
CA ILE A 70 -5.16 7.68 5.84
C ILE A 70 -6.53 7.00 5.96
N VAL A 71 -7.59 7.79 6.07
CA VAL A 71 -8.96 7.27 6.29
C VAL A 71 -9.92 7.88 5.30
N LEU A 72 -10.82 7.05 4.76
CA LEU A 72 -11.98 7.52 4.01
C LEU A 72 -13.06 8.03 4.97
N GLN A 73 -13.46 9.28 4.82
CA GLN A 73 -14.52 9.92 5.58
C GLN A 73 -15.61 10.42 4.63
N GLY A 74 -16.55 9.53 4.29
CA GLY A 74 -17.55 9.78 3.25
C GLY A 74 -16.88 9.94 1.88
N ASN A 75 -17.08 11.10 1.24
CA ASN A 75 -16.44 11.43 -0.03
C ASN A 75 -15.04 12.06 0.12
N ASN A 76 -14.59 12.30 1.35
CA ASN A 76 -13.32 12.95 1.64
C ASN A 76 -12.28 11.92 2.10
N VAL A 77 -11.01 12.22 1.89
CA VAL A 77 -9.88 11.45 2.45
C VAL A 77 -9.20 12.30 3.52
N ARG A 78 -9.10 11.75 4.73
CA ARG A 78 -8.39 12.38 5.86
C ARG A 78 -6.99 11.80 5.98
N PHE A 79 -6.00 12.67 6.12
CA PHE A 79 -4.60 12.33 6.42
C PHE A 79 -4.25 12.84 7.82
N ALA A 80 -3.64 12.01 8.66
CA ALA A 80 -3.26 12.40 10.02
C ALA A 80 -2.02 11.63 10.54
N PRO A 81 -1.19 12.22 11.42
CA PRO A 81 -1.08 13.67 11.62
C PRO A 81 -0.55 14.33 10.34
N LEU A 82 -0.86 15.62 10.16
CA LEU A 82 -0.14 16.43 9.17
C LEU A 82 1.16 16.93 9.82
N PRO A 83 2.31 16.81 9.13
CA PRO A 83 3.52 17.49 9.57
C PRO A 83 3.28 19.01 9.52
N GLU A 84 4.15 19.77 10.17
CA GLU A 84 4.13 21.23 10.06
C GLU A 84 4.29 21.63 8.59
N LEU A 85 3.28 22.32 8.06
CA LEU A 85 3.23 22.69 6.65
C LEU A 85 3.91 24.03 6.45
N ARG A 86 4.55 24.20 5.29
CA ARG A 86 5.02 25.51 4.84
C ARG A 86 3.80 26.35 4.45
N GLU A 87 3.89 27.67 4.61
CA GLU A 87 2.82 28.62 4.25
C GLU A 87 2.30 28.41 2.81
N SER A 88 3.21 28.16 1.85
CA SER A 88 2.85 27.83 0.46
C SER A 88 2.01 26.55 0.30
N GLN A 89 2.16 25.57 1.20
CA GLN A 89 1.39 24.33 1.19
C GLN A 89 0.00 24.55 1.79
N GLU A 90 -0.10 25.36 2.85
CA GLU A 90 -1.38 25.76 3.45
C GLU A 90 -2.24 26.57 2.47
N LEU A 91 -1.64 27.53 1.75
CA LEU A 91 -2.33 28.31 0.70
C LEU A 91 -2.88 27.41 -0.43
N ARG A 92 -2.20 26.30 -0.75
CA ARG A 92 -2.66 25.33 -1.75
C ARG A 92 -3.78 24.43 -1.24
N LEU A 93 -3.82 24.13 0.05
CA LEU A 93 -4.87 23.33 0.69
C LEU A 93 -6.18 24.12 0.84
N ASN A 94 -6.09 25.43 1.03
CA ASN A 94 -7.25 26.32 1.19
C ASN A 94 -7.84 26.85 -0.13
N ARG A 95 -7.31 26.41 -1.28
CA ARG A 95 -7.77 26.81 -2.61
C ARG A 95 -8.67 25.75 -3.22
#